data_AF-A0A1I7G6R8-F1
#
_entry.id   AF-A0A1I7G6R8-F1
#
_cell.length_a   1.000
_cell.length_b   1.000
_cell.length_c   1.000
_cell.angle_alpha   90.00
_cell.angle_beta   90.00
_cell.angle_gamma   90.00
#
_symmetry.space_group_name_H-M   'P 1'
#
loop_
_entity.id
_entity.type
_entity.pdbx_description
1 polymer ?
#
loop_
_entity_poly.entity_id
_entity_poly.type
_entity_poly.pdbx_seq_one_letter_code
_entity_poly.pdbx_strand_id
1 'polypeptide(L)' 'MLKAYKYRIYPTSEQRLYLAKTFGCSRFIYNKMLADKIEYYKETGEMLKNTPAQYKKGI' A
#
# COMPACT_ATOMS: atom_id res chain seq x y z
N MET A 1 24.33 18.18 -3.64
CA MET A 1 24.57 17.31 -2.47
C MET A 1 23.23 16.81 -1.97
N LEU A 2 22.95 15.50 -2.01
CA LEU A 2 21.70 14.95 -1.46
C LEU A 2 21.81 14.94 0.06
N LYS A 3 20.85 15.58 0.75
CA LYS A 3 20.75 15.56 2.22
C LYS A 3 19.59 14.67 2.62
N ALA A 4 19.83 13.74 3.54
CA ALA A 4 18.80 12.92 4.16
C ALA A 4 18.64 13.31 5.64
N TYR A 5 17.41 13.34 6.12
CA TYR A 5 17.10 13.68 7.50
C TYR A 5 16.41 12.49 8.19
N LYS A 6 16.79 12.25 9.45
CA LYS A 6 16.20 11.20 10.29
C LYS A 6 15.57 11.87 11.50
N TYR A 7 14.27 11.67 11.67
CA TYR A 7 13.50 12.21 12.80
C TYR A 7 12.86 11.08 13.60
N ARG A 8 12.77 11.28 14.91
CA ARG A 8 11.96 10.45 15.80
C ARG A 8 10.73 11.25 16.20
N ILE A 9 9.55 10.68 15.96
CA ILE A 9 8.27 11.30 16.33
C ILE A 9 7.66 10.58 17.54
N TYR A 10 6.94 11.33 18.38
CA TYR A 10 6.22 10.82 19.55
C TYR A 10 4.74 11.18 19.42
N PRO A 11 3.98 10.42 18.61
CA PRO A 11 2.59 10.76 18.30
C PRO A 11 1.67 10.58 19.51
N THR A 12 0.67 11.47 19.63
CA THR A 12 -0.45 11.33 20.58
C THR A 12 -1.32 10.12 20.24
N SER A 13 -2.24 9.74 21.13
CA SER A 13 -3.14 8.60 20.89
C SER A 13 -3.98 8.75 19.60
N GLU A 14 -4.51 9.95 19.34
CA GLU A 14 -5.26 10.24 18.12
C GLU A 14 -4.39 10.17 16.87
N GLN A 15 -3.17 10.71 16.93
CA GLN A 15 -2.21 10.65 15.82
C GLN A 15 -1.81 9.21 15.51
N ARG A 16 -1.59 8.37 16.53
CA ARG A 16 -1.31 6.93 16.33
C ARG A 16 -2.45 6.24 15.60
N LEU A 17 -3.70 6.49 16.01
CA LEU A 17 -4.87 5.94 15.34
C LEU A 17 -4.97 6.40 13.89
N TYR A 18 -4.76 7.69 13.64
CA TYR A 18 -4.76 8.26 12.29
C TYR A 18 -3.69 7.62 11.41
N LEU A 19 -2.44 7.55 11.88
CA LEU A 19 -1.33 6.93 11.15
C LEU A 19 -1.59 5.44 10.88
N ALA A 20 -2.14 4.71 11.86
CA ALA A 20 -2.50 3.31 11.68
C ALA A 20 -3.57 3.12 10.60
N LYS A 21 -4.60 3.97 10.57
CA LYS A 21 -5.63 3.94 9.52
C LYS A 21 -5.04 4.27 8.14
N THR A 22 -4.26 5.34 8.05
CA THR A 22 -3.66 5.82 6.79
C THR A 22 -2.68 4.79 6.21
N PHE A 23 -1.71 4.32 6.99
CA PHE A 23 -0.76 3.32 6.51
C PHE A 23 -1.42 1.96 6.34
N GLY A 24 -2.42 1.63 7.15
CA GLY A 24 -3.16 0.38 7.06
C GLY A 24 -3.91 0.24 5.74
N CYS A 25 -4.67 1.28 5.34
CA CYS A 25 -5.44 1.22 4.08
C CYS A 25 -4.53 1.21 2.85
N SER A 26 -3.44 1.99 2.84
CA SER A 26 -2.46 1.96 1.75
C SER A 26 -1.77 0.60 1.64
N ARG A 27 -1.36 0.01 2.78
CA ARG A 27 -0.71 -1.31 2.82
C ARG A 27 -1.66 -2.40 2.34
N PHE A 28 -2.93 -2.34 2.72
CA PHE A 28 -3.93 -3.32 2.30
C PHE A 28 -4.08 -3.35 0.77
N ILE A 29 -4.34 -2.19 0.15
CA ILE A 29 -4.52 -2.11 -1.31
C ILE A 29 -3.24 -2.49 -2.04
N TYR A 30 -2.07 -2.02 -1.58
CA TYR A 30 -0.79 -2.40 -2.17
C TYR A 30 -0.57 -3.92 -2.15
N ASN A 31 -0.78 -4.56 -1.00
CA ASN A 31 -0.60 -6.00 -0.85
C ASN A 31 -1.59 -6.78 -1.72
N LYS A 32 -2.85 -6.33 -1.82
CA LYS A 32 -3.84 -6.94 -2.69
C LYS A 32 -3.42 -6.87 -4.16
N MET A 33 -3.02 -5.68 -4.61
CA MET A 33 -2.54 -5.47 -5.97
C MET A 33 -1.29 -6.28 -6.30
N LEU A 34 -0.36 -6.40 -5.34
CA LEU A 34 0.85 -7.20 -5.50
C LEU A 34 0.53 -8.69 -5.60
N ALA A 35 -0.39 -9.19 -4.77
CA ALA A 35 -0.83 -10.59 -4.85
C ALA A 35 -1.41 -10.90 -6.23
N ASP A 36 -2.31 -10.05 -6.75
CA ASP A 36 -2.92 -10.26 -8.06
C ASP A 36 -1.88 -10.21 -9.20
N LYS A 37 -0.85 -9.35 -9.08
CA LYS A 37 0.28 -9.32 -10.02
C LYS A 37 1.08 -10.63 -10.01
N ILE A 38 1.34 -11.17 -8.83
CA ILE A 38 2.10 -12.42 -8.66
C ILE A 38 1.33 -13.58 -9.28
N GLU A 39 0.03 -13.71 -9.00
CA GLU A 39 -0.80 -14.78 -9.56
C GLU A 39 -0.90 -14.67 -11.08
N TYR A 40 -1.18 -13.48 -11.62
CA TYR A 40 -1.24 -13.27 -13.05
C TYR A 40 0.09 -13.60 -13.75
N TYR A 41 1.23 -13.22 -13.16
CA TYR A 41 2.55 -13.54 -13.71
C TYR A 41 2.81 -15.05 -13.73
N LYS A 42 2.40 -15.79 -12.70
CA LYS A 42 2.55 -17.25 -12.67
C LYS A 42 1.77 -17.94 -13.79
N GLU A 43 0.59 -17.42 -14.13
CA GLU A 43 -0.28 -17.99 -15.16
C GLU A 43 0.13 -17.60 -16.59
N THR A 44 0.58 -16.36 -16.78
CA THR A 44 0.76 -15.78 -18.13
C THR A 44 2.21 -15.52 -18.51
N GLY A 45 3.12 -15.42 -17.53
CA GLY A 45 4.48 -14.91 -17.73
C GLY A 45 4.55 -13.40 -17.95
N GLU A 46 3.43 -12.68 -17.89
CA GLU A 46 3.33 -11.24 -18.12
C GLU A 46 3.01 -10.46 -16.83
N MET A 47 3.29 -9.15 -16.82
CA MET A 47 3.01 -8.30 -15.65
C MET A 47 1.62 -7.68 -15.73
N LEU A 48 0.79 -7.93 -14.71
CA LEU A 48 -0.54 -7.33 -14.60
C LEU A 48 -0.46 -5.81 -14.39
N LYS A 49 -1.14 -5.05 -15.25
CA LYS A 49 -1.30 -3.59 -15.13
C LYS A 49 -2.62 -3.24 -14.41
N ASN A 50 -2.69 -3.54 -13.12
CA ASN A 50 -3.85 -3.21 -12.28
C ASN A 50 -3.76 -1.80 -11.68
N THR A 51 -4.93 -1.21 -11.39
CA THR A 51 -5.04 0.08 -10.70
C THR A 51 -5.96 -0.03 -9.48
N PRO A 52 -5.78 0.79 -8.43
CA PRO A 52 -6.62 0.74 -7.24
C PRO A 52 -8.13 0.88 -7.52
N ALA A 53 -8.50 1.57 -8.59
CA ALA A 53 -9.90 1.81 -8.97
C ALA A 53 -10.69 0.51 -9.21
N GLN A 54 -10.02 -0.56 -9.62
CA GLN A 54 -10.65 -1.86 -9.89
C GLN A 54 -11.22 -2.50 -8.60
N TYR A 55 -10.65 -2.20 -7.44
CA TYR A 55 -11.06 -2.75 -6.15
C TYR A 55 -12.21 -1.97 -5.49
N LYS A 56 -12.62 -0.83 -6.07
CA LYS A 56 -13.66 0.04 -5.51
C LYS A 56 -15.07 -0.56 -5.59
N LYS A 57 -15.30 -1.50 -6.53
CA LYS A 57 -16.63 -2.09 -6.77
C LYS A 57 -17.01 -3.20 -5.78
N GLY A 58 -16.07 -3.69 -4.97
CA GLY A 58 -16.26 -4.81 -4.05
C GLY A 58 -16.09 -4.45 -2.56
N ILE A 59 -16.03 -3.15 -2.24
CA ILE A 59 -16.10 -2.61 -0.87
C ILE A 59 -17.48 -1.98 -0.69
#